data_AF-A0A7K2HMY2-F1
#
_entry.id   AF-A0A7K2HMY2-F1
#
_cell.length_a   1.000
_cell.length_b   1.000
_cell.length_c   1.000
_cell.angle_alpha   90.00
_cell.angle_beta   90.00
_cell.angle_gamma   90.00
#
_symmetry.space_group_name_H-M   'P 1'
#
loop_
_entity.id
_entity.type
_entity.pdbx_description
1 polymer ?
#
loop_
_entity_poly.entity_id
_entity_poly.type
_entity_poly.pdbx_seq_one_letter_code
_entity_poly.pdbx_strand_id
1 'polypeptide(L)'
;MLLTTGRIRAIDTDDIRIFTDPSLSPGSAKIQRKRALFRRYNSWASTKRFIGPAGESAVASSLVASGAMQLPNQGSEVAEVLGFRFDGPLDNGGYLTVIAPDNPAAYTALYCPIEVKNVREWIYPHSSLLHQLPDKAAQLQEHVPDFSIHPILICRRCHYTTFFMAATQLGFKVMELERQYLDSRAIRGDNGDQHLSELRAELGMLDLVPLSADVESQGDKVLTKWFRTSLPKFAADAAAAWRRTVLDERLHDTFGLLRHEHEKDHGARNHVMAELRRRAVETGLQGGW
;
A
#
# COMPACT_ATOMS: atom_id res chain seq x y z
N MET A 1 -23.71 -36.60 0.43
CA MET A 1 -22.75 -35.73 1.13
C MET A 1 -22.83 -34.34 0.51
N LEU A 2 -23.72 -33.51 1.06
CA LEU A 2 -24.10 -32.19 0.53
C LEU A 2 -23.13 -31.14 1.08
N LEU A 3 -22.36 -30.48 0.21
CA LEU A 3 -21.58 -29.29 0.54
C LEU A 3 -22.40 -28.07 0.10
N THR A 4 -22.92 -27.34 1.07
CA THR A 4 -23.65 -26.08 0.89
C THR A 4 -22.68 -24.95 0.56
N THR A 5 -22.97 -24.25 -0.53
CA THR A 5 -22.25 -23.09 -1.06
C THR A 5 -22.58 -21.83 -0.25
N GLY A 6 -21.64 -21.39 0.60
CA GLY A 6 -21.72 -20.10 1.27
C GLY A 6 -21.29 -18.97 0.33
N ARG A 7 -22.25 -18.22 -0.23
CA ARG A 7 -22.00 -16.95 -0.93
C ARG A 7 -21.45 -15.91 0.07
N ILE A 8 -20.19 -15.51 -0.11
CA ILE A 8 -19.62 -14.34 0.57
C ILE A 8 -20.11 -13.09 -0.19
N ARG A 9 -20.95 -12.27 0.43
CA ARG A 9 -21.34 -10.96 -0.11
C ARG A 9 -20.23 -9.94 0.19
N ALA A 10 -19.88 -9.15 -0.83
CA ALA A 10 -19.08 -7.95 -0.69
C ALA A 10 -19.75 -6.99 0.31
N ILE A 11 -18.96 -6.41 1.21
CA ILE A 11 -19.40 -5.43 2.19
C ILE A 11 -19.21 -4.05 1.56
N ASP A 12 -20.33 -3.40 1.29
CA ASP A 12 -20.46 -2.03 0.80
C ASP A 12 -20.02 -1.04 1.90
N THR A 13 -19.16 -0.07 1.57
CA THR A 13 -18.51 0.84 2.53
C THR A 13 -19.43 1.93 3.08
N ASP A 14 -20.63 2.08 2.54
CA ASP A 14 -21.65 3.01 3.07
C ASP A 14 -22.56 2.37 4.14
N ASP A 15 -22.38 1.08 4.42
CA ASP A 15 -23.17 0.33 5.39
C ASP A 15 -22.25 -0.16 6.52
N ILE A 16 -21.75 0.77 7.35
CA ILE A 16 -21.06 0.44 8.60
C ILE A 16 -22.07 -0.24 9.52
N ARG A 17 -22.24 -1.56 9.34
CA ARG A 17 -22.74 -2.45 10.37
C ARG A 17 -21.69 -2.44 11.46
N ILE A 18 -21.83 -1.47 12.37
CA ILE A 18 -21.42 -1.66 13.76
C ILE A 18 -21.94 -3.06 14.09
N PHE A 19 -21.06 -4.01 14.40
CA PHE A 19 -21.47 -5.28 15.00
C PHE A 19 -22.13 -4.92 16.34
N THR A 20 -23.39 -4.51 16.27
CA THR A 20 -24.26 -4.29 17.40
C THR A 20 -24.67 -5.67 17.82
N ASP A 21 -24.27 -6.04 19.03
CA ASP A 21 -24.97 -7.08 19.77
C ASP A 21 -26.48 -6.85 19.57
N PRO A 22 -27.24 -7.83 19.03
CA PRO A 22 -28.66 -7.67 18.74
C PRO A 22 -29.49 -7.29 19.98
N SER A 23 -28.93 -7.46 21.19
CA SER A 23 -29.55 -7.06 22.45
C SER A 23 -29.42 -5.57 22.78
N LEU A 24 -28.61 -4.79 22.07
CA LEU A 24 -28.36 -3.38 22.36
C LEU A 24 -29.21 -2.47 21.48
N SER A 25 -30.10 -1.69 22.11
CA SER A 25 -30.89 -0.69 21.40
C SER A 25 -29.96 0.32 20.69
N PRO A 26 -30.32 0.84 19.50
CA PRO A 26 -29.54 1.84 18.77
C PRO A 26 -29.20 3.12 19.56
N GLY A 27 -29.94 3.37 20.65
CA GLY A 27 -29.71 4.47 21.60
C GLY A 27 -28.87 4.09 22.82
N SER A 28 -28.37 2.86 22.94
CA SER A 28 -27.59 2.43 24.09
C SER A 28 -26.27 3.21 24.23
N ALA A 29 -25.90 3.54 25.46
CA ALA A 29 -24.69 4.30 25.78
C ALA A 29 -23.42 3.66 25.18
N LYS A 30 -23.38 2.33 25.06
CA LYS A 30 -22.26 1.58 24.47
C LYS A 30 -22.09 1.84 22.97
N ILE A 31 -23.18 1.90 22.20
CA ILE A 31 -23.13 2.24 20.77
C ILE A 31 -22.72 3.69 20.59
N GLN A 32 -23.27 4.60 21.41
CA GLN A 32 -22.91 6.02 21.37
C GLN A 32 -21.42 6.24 21.68
N ARG A 33 -20.87 5.52 22.67
CA ARG A 33 -19.44 5.52 23.01
C ARG A 33 -18.58 5.05 21.85
N LYS A 34 -18.89 3.90 21.24
CA LYS A 34 -18.16 3.40 20.06
C LYS A 34 -18.19 4.38 18.88
N ARG A 35 -19.34 5.02 18.62
CA ARG A 35 -19.46 6.07 17.60
C ARG A 35 -18.58 7.28 17.91
N ALA A 36 -18.55 7.72 19.16
CA ALA A 36 -17.70 8.84 19.59
C ALA A 36 -16.21 8.52 19.40
N LEU A 37 -15.79 7.31 19.79
CA LEU A 37 -14.43 6.83 19.57
C LEU A 37 -14.10 6.76 18.08
N PHE A 38 -14.99 6.22 17.24
CA PHE A 38 -14.74 6.15 15.80
C PHE A 38 -14.68 7.54 15.16
N ARG A 39 -15.49 8.51 15.59
CA ARG A 39 -15.37 9.91 15.17
C ARG A 39 -14.03 10.50 15.55
N ARG A 40 -13.50 10.19 16.74
CA ARG A 40 -12.16 10.59 17.17
C ARG A 40 -11.09 10.00 16.26
N TYR A 41 -11.15 8.70 16.00
CA TYR A 41 -10.26 8.06 15.04
C TYR A 41 -10.33 8.75 13.66
N ASN A 42 -11.53 8.98 13.15
CA ASN A 42 -11.72 9.69 11.89
C ASN A 42 -11.17 11.11 11.95
N SER A 43 -11.19 11.82 13.08
CA SER A 43 -10.54 13.13 13.18
C SER A 43 -9.02 13.05 13.01
N TRP A 44 -8.39 11.94 13.39
CA TRP A 44 -6.96 11.70 13.15
C TRP A 44 -6.66 11.25 11.72
N ALA A 45 -7.58 10.46 11.13
CA ALA A 45 -7.42 9.86 9.81
C ALA A 45 -7.88 10.77 8.64
N SER A 46 -8.92 11.59 8.83
CA SER A 46 -9.56 12.40 7.79
C SER A 46 -8.73 13.61 7.37
N THR A 47 -7.93 14.15 8.29
CA THR A 47 -6.86 15.07 7.92
C THR A 47 -5.66 14.23 7.52
N LYS A 48 -5.10 14.43 6.32
CA LYS A 48 -3.80 13.92 5.85
C LYS A 48 -2.61 14.37 6.74
N ARG A 49 -2.80 14.45 8.05
CA ARG A 49 -1.98 15.19 9.00
C ARG A 49 -1.27 14.26 9.96
N PHE A 50 -1.93 13.19 10.40
CA PHE A 50 -1.39 12.35 11.48
C PHE A 50 -1.24 10.89 11.13
N ILE A 51 -2.07 10.34 10.23
CA ILE A 51 -1.98 8.93 9.85
C ILE A 51 -1.09 8.77 8.61
N GLY A 52 -1.49 9.33 7.45
CA GLY A 52 -0.71 9.24 6.21
C GLY A 52 0.77 9.63 6.38
N PRO A 53 1.05 10.88 6.79
CA PRO A 53 2.43 11.37 6.95
C PRO A 53 3.27 10.57 7.95
N ALA A 54 2.65 10.00 8.99
CA ALA A 54 3.40 9.19 9.96
C ALA A 54 3.88 7.86 9.34
N GLY A 55 3.08 7.26 8.46
CA GLY A 55 3.49 6.07 7.73
C GLY A 55 4.57 6.38 6.71
N GLU A 56 4.40 7.48 5.96
CA GLU A 56 5.40 7.97 5.01
C GLU A 56 6.74 8.26 5.72
N SER A 57 6.71 8.93 6.87
CA SER A 57 7.89 9.21 7.68
C SER A 57 8.56 7.94 8.20
N ALA A 58 7.80 6.95 8.68
CA ALA A 58 8.38 5.67 9.11
C ALA A 58 9.11 4.95 7.97
N VAL A 59 8.54 4.98 6.75
CA VAL A 59 9.15 4.39 5.55
C VAL A 59 10.39 5.18 5.13
N ALA A 60 10.31 6.51 5.08
CA ALA A 60 11.41 7.41 4.75
C ALA A 60 12.64 7.17 5.66
N SER A 61 12.44 7.22 6.97
CA SER A 61 13.51 6.96 7.96
C SER A 61 14.10 5.56 7.80
N SER A 62 13.26 4.56 7.49
CA SER A 62 13.73 3.18 7.27
C SER A 62 14.54 3.02 5.98
N LEU A 63 14.18 3.73 4.90
CA LEU A 63 14.93 3.76 3.66
C LEU A 63 16.32 4.35 3.89
N VAL A 64 16.39 5.52 4.52
CA VAL A 64 17.65 6.20 4.86
C VAL A 64 18.52 5.30 5.76
N ALA A 65 17.94 4.76 6.84
CA ALA A 65 18.67 3.91 7.78
C ALA A 65 19.14 2.58 7.15
N SER A 66 18.45 2.07 6.14
CA SER A 66 18.83 0.82 5.48
C SER A 66 20.10 0.95 4.65
N GLY A 67 20.38 2.13 4.10
CA GLY A 67 21.44 2.35 3.12
C GLY A 67 21.33 1.49 1.86
N ALA A 68 20.15 0.88 1.61
CA ALA A 68 19.97 -0.12 0.56
C ALA A 68 19.80 0.50 -0.84
N MET A 69 19.43 1.77 -0.92
CA MET A 69 19.18 2.49 -2.17
C MET A 69 19.85 3.85 -2.17
N GLN A 70 20.19 4.33 -3.36
CA GLN A 70 20.52 5.74 -3.56
C GLN A 70 19.22 6.53 -3.71
N LEU A 71 18.97 7.44 -2.76
CA LEU A 71 17.74 8.21 -2.68
C LEU A 71 17.93 9.59 -3.34
N PRO A 72 17.15 9.95 -4.39
CA PRO A 72 17.28 11.26 -5.04
C PRO A 72 16.97 12.43 -4.09
N ASN A 73 16.01 12.26 -3.17
CA ASN A 73 15.55 13.29 -2.22
C ASN A 73 15.67 12.87 -0.75
N GLN A 74 16.68 12.06 -0.38
CA GLN A 74 16.92 11.61 1.00
C GLN A 74 15.69 11.00 1.71
N GLY A 75 14.83 10.29 0.99
CA GLY A 75 13.62 9.67 1.55
C GLY A 75 12.39 10.61 1.64
N SER A 76 12.41 11.71 0.89
CA SER A 76 11.24 12.60 0.74
C SER A 76 10.47 12.27 -0.53
N GLU A 77 9.34 12.96 -0.72
CA GLU A 77 8.51 12.88 -1.92
C GLU A 77 9.34 13.05 -3.21
N VAL A 78 8.98 12.28 -4.25
CA VAL A 78 9.63 12.31 -5.56
C VAL A 78 8.62 12.71 -6.62
N ALA A 79 8.72 13.96 -7.10
CA ALA A 79 7.84 14.50 -8.14
C ALA A 79 8.33 14.20 -9.57
N GLU A 80 9.64 13.99 -9.75
CA GLU A 80 10.26 13.77 -11.05
C GLU A 80 11.44 12.80 -10.93
N VAL A 81 11.59 11.91 -11.90
CA VAL A 81 12.73 10.99 -11.99
C VAL A 81 13.00 10.64 -13.45
N LEU A 82 14.26 10.54 -13.84
CA LEU A 82 14.66 10.21 -15.22
C LEU A 82 13.98 11.10 -16.30
N GLY A 83 13.69 12.37 -15.97
CA GLY A 83 13.00 13.31 -16.87
C GLY A 83 11.48 13.12 -16.96
N PHE A 84 10.92 12.12 -16.27
CA PHE A 84 9.49 11.89 -16.15
C PHE A 84 8.92 12.56 -14.90
N ARG A 85 7.86 13.37 -15.06
CA ARG A 85 7.13 14.01 -13.96
C ARG A 85 5.84 13.25 -13.66
N PHE A 86 5.67 12.83 -12.41
CA PHE A 86 4.48 12.11 -11.98
C PHE A 86 3.25 13.03 -11.83
N ASP A 87 2.06 12.50 -12.15
CA ASP A 87 0.78 13.10 -11.73
C ASP A 87 0.56 12.88 -10.23
N GLY A 88 1.03 13.86 -9.45
CA GLY A 88 1.19 13.79 -8.00
C GLY A 88 2.49 13.06 -7.62
N PRO A 89 3.27 13.59 -6.66
CA PRO A 89 4.54 12.97 -6.28
C PRO A 89 4.35 11.55 -5.77
N LEU A 90 5.39 10.71 -5.91
CA LEU A 90 5.51 9.48 -5.14
C LEU A 90 5.85 9.83 -3.70
N ASP A 91 5.40 9.02 -2.76
CA ASP A 91 5.76 9.19 -1.35
C ASP A 91 7.27 9.04 -1.15
N ASN A 92 7.89 8.11 -1.88
CA ASN A 92 9.32 7.84 -1.85
C ASN A 92 9.82 7.22 -3.17
N GLY A 93 11.14 7.14 -3.32
CA GLY A 93 11.75 6.34 -4.38
C GLY A 93 13.26 6.27 -4.27
N GLY A 94 13.89 5.30 -4.93
CA GLY A 94 15.32 5.13 -4.89
C GLY A 94 15.88 4.20 -5.97
N TYR A 95 17.15 4.40 -6.29
CA TYR A 95 17.89 3.51 -7.18
C TYR A 95 18.47 2.36 -6.39
N LEU A 96 18.19 1.14 -6.83
CA LEU A 96 18.71 -0.10 -6.27
C LEU A 96 19.62 -0.77 -7.29
N THR A 97 20.83 -1.10 -6.87
CA THR A 97 21.76 -1.92 -7.66
C THR A 97 21.75 -3.34 -7.10
N VAL A 98 21.28 -4.30 -7.89
CA VAL A 98 21.29 -5.73 -7.54
C VAL A 98 22.47 -6.38 -8.23
N ILE A 99 23.42 -6.91 -7.45
CA ILE A 99 24.56 -7.66 -7.96
C ILE A 99 24.14 -9.12 -8.19
N ALA A 100 24.51 -9.68 -9.34
CA ALA A 100 24.24 -11.09 -9.62
C ALA A 100 24.98 -12.00 -8.61
N PRO A 101 24.34 -13.04 -8.06
CA PRO A 101 24.94 -13.88 -7.01
C PRO A 101 26.25 -14.57 -7.44
N ASP A 102 26.37 -14.85 -8.73
CA ASP A 102 27.44 -15.64 -9.36
C ASP A 102 28.47 -14.79 -10.12
N ASN A 103 28.17 -13.51 -10.36
CA ASN A 103 29.06 -12.60 -11.08
C ASN A 103 28.99 -11.18 -10.50
N PRO A 104 29.97 -10.77 -9.67
CA PRO A 104 30.04 -9.43 -9.10
C PRO A 104 30.14 -8.29 -10.14
N ALA A 105 30.57 -8.59 -11.36
CA ALA A 105 30.63 -7.61 -12.46
C ALA A 105 29.28 -7.46 -13.19
N ALA A 106 28.37 -8.42 -13.03
CA ALA A 106 27.02 -8.33 -13.55
C ALA A 106 26.10 -7.72 -12.48
N TYR A 107 25.43 -6.63 -12.83
CA TYR A 107 24.46 -5.99 -11.96
C TYR A 107 23.26 -5.48 -12.76
N THR A 108 22.13 -5.38 -12.08
CA THR A 108 20.93 -4.72 -12.59
C THR A 108 20.70 -3.47 -11.76
N ALA A 109 20.79 -2.30 -12.41
CA ALA A 109 20.34 -1.05 -11.84
C ALA A 109 18.84 -0.89 -12.12
N LEU A 110 18.06 -0.60 -11.09
CA LEU A 110 16.63 -0.36 -11.21
C LEU A 110 16.16 0.80 -10.34
N TYR A 111 15.06 1.42 -10.72
CA TYR A 111 14.39 2.43 -9.91
C TYR A 111 13.19 1.80 -9.20
N CYS A 112 13.09 2.03 -7.90
CA CYS A 112 12.00 1.56 -7.06
C CYS A 112 11.07 2.73 -6.71
N PRO A 113 9.98 2.98 -7.46
CA PRO A 113 8.95 3.91 -7.02
C PRO A 113 8.19 3.32 -5.81
N ILE A 114 8.01 4.11 -4.76
CA ILE A 114 7.42 3.67 -3.49
C ILE A 114 6.22 4.53 -3.15
N GLU A 115 5.11 3.87 -2.84
CA GLU A 115 3.89 4.49 -2.33
C GLU A 115 3.49 3.84 -1.00
N VAL A 116 2.97 4.64 -0.07
CA VAL A 116 2.66 4.26 1.31
C VAL A 116 1.17 4.47 1.57
N LYS A 117 0.46 3.41 1.95
CA LYS A 117 -0.95 3.44 2.34
C LYS A 117 -1.10 3.06 3.80
N ASN A 118 -0.95 4.04 4.67
CA ASN A 118 -1.07 3.89 6.12
C ASN A 118 -2.53 4.02 6.64
N VAL A 119 -3.53 3.71 5.82
CA VAL A 119 -4.96 3.85 6.17
C VAL A 119 -5.52 2.59 6.85
N ARG A 120 -6.75 2.67 7.41
CA ARG A 120 -7.44 1.52 8.07
C ARG A 120 -8.05 0.53 7.08
N GLU A 121 -8.10 0.86 5.80
CA GLU A 121 -8.60 -0.03 4.76
C GLU A 121 -7.69 -1.24 4.57
N TRP A 122 -8.25 -2.35 4.10
CA TRP A 122 -7.47 -3.47 3.55
C TRP A 122 -7.26 -3.21 2.07
N ILE A 123 -6.04 -3.38 1.58
CA ILE A 123 -5.77 -3.25 0.15
C ILE A 123 -6.17 -4.55 -0.57
N TYR A 124 -7.25 -4.49 -1.33
CA TYR A 124 -7.73 -5.56 -2.21
C TYR A 124 -7.29 -5.32 -3.66
N PRO A 125 -7.34 -6.33 -4.56
CA PRO A 125 -7.04 -6.14 -5.97
C PRO A 125 -7.89 -5.05 -6.62
N HIS A 126 -9.12 -4.88 -6.14
CA HIS A 126 -10.02 -3.83 -6.61
C HIS A 126 -9.87 -2.51 -5.84
N SER A 127 -8.96 -2.31 -4.89
CA SER A 127 -8.87 -1.02 -4.18
C SER A 127 -8.30 0.07 -5.10
N SER A 128 -8.86 1.29 -5.14
CA SER A 128 -8.30 2.37 -5.98
C SER A 128 -6.91 2.79 -5.53
N LEU A 129 -6.70 2.79 -4.20
CA LEU A 129 -5.42 3.07 -3.55
C LEU A 129 -4.28 2.16 -4.01
N LEU A 130 -4.61 0.94 -4.45
CA LEU A 130 -3.63 0.01 -4.99
C LEU A 130 -3.08 0.51 -6.32
N HIS A 131 -3.97 0.93 -7.23
CA HIS A 131 -3.67 1.21 -8.63
C HIS A 131 -2.99 2.55 -8.88
N GLN A 132 -2.94 3.43 -7.88
CA GLN A 132 -2.16 4.68 -7.95
C GLN A 132 -0.67 4.42 -8.27
N LEU A 133 -0.05 3.43 -7.62
CA LEU A 133 1.36 3.13 -7.85
C LEU A 133 1.62 2.40 -9.18
N PRO A 134 0.92 1.31 -9.52
CA PRO A 134 1.02 0.67 -10.83
C PRO A 134 0.84 1.63 -12.00
N ASP A 135 -0.14 2.52 -11.95
CA ASP A 135 -0.37 3.52 -12.99
C ASP A 135 0.84 4.47 -13.13
N LYS A 136 1.28 5.12 -12.04
CA LYS A 136 2.47 6.00 -12.06
C LYS A 136 3.71 5.28 -12.58
N ALA A 137 3.92 4.03 -12.18
CA ALA A 137 5.09 3.27 -12.58
C ALA A 137 5.00 2.72 -14.01
N ALA A 138 3.79 2.53 -14.54
CA ALA A 138 3.57 2.11 -15.93
C ALA A 138 3.89 3.28 -16.87
N GLN A 139 3.41 4.48 -16.53
CA GLN A 139 3.76 5.71 -17.27
C GLN A 139 5.27 5.99 -17.23
N LEU A 140 5.93 5.78 -16.08
CA LEU A 140 7.39 5.87 -16.00
C LEU A 140 8.07 4.83 -16.91
N GLN A 141 7.60 3.58 -16.91
CA GLN A 141 8.17 2.51 -17.74
C GLN A 141 7.97 2.79 -19.23
N GLU A 142 6.85 3.36 -19.64
CA GLU A 142 6.63 3.81 -21.01
C GLU A 142 7.61 4.94 -21.39
N HIS A 143 7.86 5.88 -20.47
CA HIS A 143 8.81 6.98 -20.71
C HIS A 143 10.27 6.50 -20.85
N VAL A 144 10.67 5.50 -20.06
CA VAL A 144 12.01 4.89 -20.09
C VAL A 144 11.93 3.38 -20.32
N PRO A 145 11.60 2.92 -21.54
CA PRO A 145 11.24 1.53 -21.82
C PRO A 145 12.35 0.53 -21.53
N ASP A 146 13.61 0.95 -21.59
CA ASP A 146 14.77 0.11 -21.35
C ASP A 146 15.27 0.11 -19.90
N PHE A 147 14.80 1.05 -19.07
CA PHE A 147 15.21 1.12 -17.68
C PHE A 147 14.38 0.17 -16.82
N SER A 148 15.02 -0.52 -15.88
CA SER A 148 14.32 -1.45 -15.00
C SER A 148 13.59 -0.70 -13.89
N ILE A 149 12.29 -0.95 -13.73
CA ILE A 149 11.44 -0.33 -12.69
C ILE A 149 10.79 -1.42 -11.86
N HIS A 150 10.81 -1.26 -10.54
CA HIS A 150 10.18 -2.19 -9.61
C HIS A 150 9.28 -1.43 -8.62
N PRO A 151 7.96 -1.37 -8.87
CA PRO A 151 7.06 -0.64 -8.01
C PRO A 151 6.85 -1.35 -6.67
N ILE A 152 6.88 -0.60 -5.57
CA ILE A 152 6.71 -1.13 -4.22
C ILE A 152 5.60 -0.37 -3.48
N LEU A 153 4.51 -1.06 -3.16
CA LEU A 153 3.47 -0.57 -2.28
C LEU A 153 3.77 -1.00 -0.84
N ILE A 154 3.75 -0.07 0.10
CA ILE A 154 3.85 -0.35 1.53
C ILE A 154 2.51 0.01 2.16
N CYS A 155 1.90 -0.89 2.93
CA CYS A 155 0.56 -0.64 3.46
C CYS A 155 0.35 -1.26 4.85
N ARG A 156 -0.69 -0.80 5.56
CA ARG A 156 -1.03 -1.38 6.87
C ARG A 156 -1.45 -2.85 6.76
N ARG A 157 -2.42 -3.15 5.89
CA ARG A 157 -3.02 -4.47 5.69
C ARG A 157 -3.27 -4.72 4.21
N CYS A 158 -2.96 -5.92 3.76
CA CYS A 158 -3.13 -6.34 2.37
C CYS A 158 -3.87 -7.68 2.32
N HIS A 159 -4.80 -7.84 1.39
CA HIS A 159 -5.45 -9.13 1.20
C HIS A 159 -4.51 -10.11 0.47
N TYR A 160 -4.62 -11.41 0.77
CA TYR A 160 -3.73 -12.43 0.19
C TYR A 160 -3.80 -12.46 -1.36
N THR A 161 -4.97 -12.18 -1.94
CA THR A 161 -5.11 -12.13 -3.40
C THR A 161 -4.35 -10.96 -4.02
N THR A 162 -4.23 -9.83 -3.31
CA THR A 162 -3.40 -8.70 -3.74
C THR A 162 -1.91 -9.08 -3.73
N PHE A 163 -1.43 -9.81 -2.71
CA PHE A 163 -0.06 -10.32 -2.71
C PHE A 163 0.22 -11.24 -3.89
N PHE A 164 -0.75 -12.11 -4.20
CA PHE A 164 -0.66 -12.99 -5.36
C PHE A 164 -0.61 -12.18 -6.65
N MET A 165 -1.57 -11.29 -6.89
CA MET A 165 -1.60 -10.40 -8.05
C MET A 165 -0.28 -9.65 -8.25
N ALA A 166 0.19 -8.99 -7.19
CA ALA A 166 1.38 -8.15 -7.24
C ALA A 166 2.62 -8.95 -7.60
N ALA A 167 2.99 -9.91 -6.75
CA ALA A 167 4.30 -10.54 -6.79
C ALA A 167 4.41 -11.65 -7.83
N THR A 168 3.32 -12.39 -8.09
CA THR A 168 3.39 -13.57 -8.97
C THR A 168 2.94 -13.28 -10.40
N GLN A 169 2.20 -12.18 -10.63
CA GLN A 169 1.61 -11.92 -11.94
C GLN A 169 2.04 -10.60 -12.55
N LEU A 170 1.92 -9.49 -11.81
CA LEU A 170 2.08 -8.17 -12.39
C LEU A 170 3.47 -7.56 -12.18
N GLY A 171 4.31 -8.14 -11.32
CA GLY A 171 5.71 -7.73 -11.17
C GLY A 171 5.95 -6.53 -10.25
N PHE A 172 4.93 -6.05 -9.53
CA PHE A 172 5.11 -5.09 -8.44
C PHE A 172 5.11 -5.79 -7.08
N LYS A 173 5.59 -5.11 -6.04
CA LYS A 173 5.66 -5.67 -4.69
C LYS A 173 4.69 -4.99 -3.75
N VAL A 174 4.11 -5.77 -2.85
CA VAL A 174 3.46 -5.24 -1.65
C VAL A 174 4.23 -5.68 -0.41
N MET A 175 4.44 -4.74 0.51
CA MET A 175 4.89 -4.99 1.87
C MET A 175 3.79 -4.56 2.84
N GLU A 176 3.37 -5.49 3.67
CA GLU A 176 2.43 -5.22 4.76
C GLU A 176 3.20 -4.92 6.05
N LEU A 177 2.80 -3.85 6.72
CA LEU A 177 3.40 -3.39 7.98
C LEU A 177 2.75 -4.02 9.21
N GLU A 178 1.49 -4.42 9.10
CA GLU A 178 0.63 -4.87 10.21
C GLU A 178 0.51 -3.82 11.34
N ARG A 179 0.90 -2.58 11.05
CA ARG A 179 0.94 -1.44 11.96
C ARG A 179 0.44 -0.21 11.23
N GLN A 180 -0.34 0.59 11.94
CA GLN A 180 -0.72 1.92 11.49
C GLN A 180 0.02 2.95 12.32
N TYR A 181 0.97 3.66 11.72
CA TYR A 181 1.67 4.73 12.41
C TYR A 181 0.73 5.92 12.63
N LEU A 182 0.81 6.51 13.82
CA LEU A 182 0.11 7.70 14.23
C LEU A 182 1.16 8.73 14.64
N ASP A 183 1.11 9.91 14.05
CA ASP A 183 1.98 11.00 14.44
C ASP A 183 1.77 11.34 15.93
N SER A 184 2.87 11.38 16.68
CA SER A 184 2.85 11.66 18.12
C SER A 184 2.21 13.02 18.46
N ARG A 185 2.16 13.98 17.52
CA ARG A 185 1.43 15.25 17.68
C ARG A 185 -0.07 15.07 17.90
N ALA A 186 -0.67 13.98 17.41
CA ALA A 186 -2.09 13.68 17.64
C ALA A 186 -2.41 13.37 19.12
N ILE A 187 -1.39 13.03 19.91
CA ILE A 187 -1.52 12.60 21.31
C ILE A 187 -0.74 13.49 22.29
N ARG A 188 -0.19 14.64 21.87
CA ARG A 188 0.62 15.55 22.72
C ARG A 188 -0.13 16.29 23.84
N GLY A 189 -1.44 16.10 24.02
CA GLY A 189 -2.23 16.82 25.03
C GLY A 189 -2.56 15.97 26.26
N ASP A 190 -3.14 16.62 27.28
CA ASP A 190 -3.40 16.07 28.63
C ASP A 190 -4.19 14.74 28.67
N ASN A 191 -4.81 14.32 27.57
CA ASN A 191 -5.56 13.07 27.45
C ASN A 191 -5.19 12.24 26.20
N GLY A 192 -4.11 12.57 25.49
CA GLY A 192 -3.78 11.91 24.21
C GLY A 192 -3.52 10.41 24.35
N ASP A 193 -2.72 10.02 25.34
CA ASP A 193 -2.43 8.61 25.62
C ASP A 193 -3.66 7.84 26.09
N GLN A 194 -4.53 8.48 26.88
CA GLN A 194 -5.81 7.90 27.28
C GLN A 194 -6.69 7.67 26.05
N HIS A 195 -6.81 8.66 25.16
CA HIS A 195 -7.62 8.55 23.95
C HIS A 195 -7.15 7.42 23.03
N LEU A 196 -5.83 7.28 22.87
CA LEU A 196 -5.24 6.18 22.12
C LEU A 196 -5.53 4.82 22.78
N SER A 197 -5.40 4.76 24.11
CA SER A 197 -5.69 3.55 24.89
C SER A 197 -7.16 3.13 24.79
N GLU A 198 -8.10 4.08 24.82
CA GLU A 198 -9.53 3.85 24.61
C GLU A 198 -9.81 3.26 23.22
N LEU A 199 -9.20 3.81 22.16
CA LEU A 199 -9.35 3.28 20.79
C LEU A 199 -8.82 1.85 20.67
N ARG A 200 -7.66 1.56 21.26
CA ARG A 200 -7.06 0.22 21.28
C ARG A 200 -7.94 -0.77 22.03
N ALA A 201 -8.36 -0.42 23.24
CA ALA A 201 -9.12 -1.32 24.11
C ALA A 201 -10.56 -1.55 23.63
N GLU A 202 -11.25 -0.52 23.15
CA GLU A 202 -12.69 -0.61 22.85
C GLU A 202 -13.03 -0.84 21.38
N LEU A 203 -12.16 -0.42 20.47
CA LEU A 203 -12.31 -0.65 19.02
C LEU A 203 -11.35 -1.71 18.47
N GLY A 204 -10.49 -2.30 19.31
CA GLY A 204 -9.54 -3.33 18.91
C GLY A 204 -8.43 -2.81 17.99
N MET A 205 -8.14 -1.50 18.02
CA MET A 205 -7.13 -0.86 17.17
C MET A 205 -5.70 -1.06 17.70
N LEU A 206 -5.34 -2.30 18.05
CA LEU A 206 -4.08 -2.66 18.72
C LEU A 206 -2.83 -2.31 17.89
N ASP A 207 -2.98 -2.34 16.56
CA ASP A 207 -1.96 -2.02 15.57
C ASP A 207 -1.77 -0.51 15.33
N LEU A 208 -2.60 0.36 15.91
CA LEU A 208 -2.40 1.81 15.85
C LEU A 208 -1.27 2.20 16.82
N VAL A 209 -0.11 2.60 16.29
CA VAL A 209 1.12 2.84 17.06
C VAL A 209 1.63 4.27 16.89
N PRO A 210 1.99 4.98 17.97
CA PRO A 210 2.66 6.26 17.84
C PRO A 210 3.98 6.11 17.09
N LEU A 211 4.25 7.03 16.18
CA LEU A 211 5.56 7.18 15.56
C LEU A 211 6.53 7.70 16.62
N SER A 212 7.43 6.83 17.07
CA SER A 212 8.42 7.18 18.10
C SER A 212 9.62 7.90 17.49
N ALA A 213 10.30 8.71 18.32
CA ALA A 213 11.53 9.38 17.93
C ALA A 213 12.63 8.39 17.48
N ASP A 214 12.63 7.17 18.03
CA ASP A 214 13.54 6.09 17.60
C ASP A 214 13.25 5.66 16.16
N VAL A 215 11.98 5.51 15.78
CA VAL A 215 11.62 5.16 14.40
C VAL A 215 11.93 6.32 13.46
N GLU A 216 11.68 7.56 13.86
CA GLU A 216 12.02 8.74 13.07
C GLU A 216 13.54 8.87 12.83
N SER A 217 14.36 8.50 13.81
CA SER A 217 15.82 8.65 13.74
C SER A 217 16.56 7.43 13.17
N GLN A 218 16.09 6.21 13.46
CA GLN A 218 16.78 4.96 13.09
C GLN A 218 15.99 4.07 12.12
N GLY A 219 14.78 4.48 11.76
CA GLY A 219 13.86 3.67 10.98
C GLY A 219 13.20 2.55 11.79
N ASP A 220 12.14 1.98 11.24
CA ASP A 220 11.54 0.77 11.79
C ASP A 220 12.41 -0.44 11.45
N LYS A 221 12.73 -1.25 12.47
CA LYS A 221 13.65 -2.39 12.35
C LYS A 221 13.20 -3.42 11.29
N VAL A 222 11.89 -3.63 11.12
CA VAL A 222 11.34 -4.58 10.15
C VAL A 222 11.50 -4.03 8.75
N LEU A 223 11.12 -2.76 8.54
CA LEU A 223 11.29 -2.07 7.26
C LEU A 223 12.76 -1.99 6.84
N THR A 224 13.62 -1.50 7.72
CA THR A 224 15.07 -1.38 7.49
C THR A 224 15.68 -2.74 7.12
N LYS A 225 15.33 -3.81 7.84
CA LYS A 225 15.77 -5.17 7.50
C LYS A 225 15.25 -5.62 6.14
N TRP A 226 13.98 -5.38 5.84
CA TRP A 226 13.36 -5.78 4.58
C TRP A 226 14.03 -5.10 3.37
N PHE A 227 14.22 -3.78 3.42
CA PHE A 227 14.93 -3.03 2.38
C PHE A 227 16.34 -3.55 2.16
N ARG A 228 17.08 -3.80 3.26
CA ARG A 228 18.48 -4.23 3.17
C ARG A 228 18.66 -5.67 2.71
N THR A 229 17.76 -6.58 3.10
CA THR A 229 18.02 -8.03 3.00
C THR A 229 17.04 -8.79 2.15
N SER A 230 15.77 -8.38 2.12
CA SER A 230 14.73 -9.12 1.42
C SER A 230 14.55 -8.56 0.02
N LEU A 231 14.39 -7.25 -0.11
CA LEU A 231 14.11 -6.59 -1.38
C LEU A 231 15.12 -6.92 -2.49
N PRO A 232 16.45 -6.87 -2.26
CA PRO A 232 17.42 -7.14 -3.32
C PRO A 232 17.33 -8.55 -3.91
N LYS A 233 16.80 -9.53 -3.16
CA LYS A 233 16.75 -10.93 -3.58
C LYS A 233 15.78 -11.20 -4.73
N PHE A 234 14.78 -10.35 -4.92
CA PHE A 234 13.74 -10.55 -5.93
C PHE A 234 13.50 -9.33 -6.82
N ALA A 235 14.16 -8.19 -6.55
CA ALA A 235 13.88 -6.94 -7.24
C ALA A 235 14.18 -7.00 -8.75
N ALA A 236 15.24 -7.71 -9.17
CA ALA A 236 15.58 -7.85 -10.58
C ALA A 236 14.53 -8.67 -11.34
N ASP A 237 14.13 -9.83 -10.80
CA ASP A 237 13.10 -10.69 -11.41
C ASP A 237 11.73 -10.00 -11.44
N ALA A 238 11.38 -9.29 -10.37
CA ALA A 238 10.16 -8.51 -10.28
C ALA A 238 10.15 -7.35 -11.29
N ALA A 239 11.25 -6.60 -11.44
CA ALA A 239 11.37 -5.55 -12.44
C ALA A 239 11.23 -6.08 -13.88
N ALA A 240 11.82 -7.24 -14.16
CA ALA A 240 11.68 -7.90 -15.46
C ALA A 240 10.22 -8.34 -15.72
N ALA A 241 9.53 -8.86 -14.69
CA ALA A 241 8.11 -9.17 -14.78
C ALA A 241 7.26 -7.90 -14.99
N TRP A 242 7.52 -6.84 -14.24
CA TRP A 242 6.85 -5.55 -14.36
C TRP A 242 6.95 -5.00 -15.78
N ARG A 243 8.18 -4.95 -16.32
CA ARG A 243 8.43 -4.50 -17.69
C ARG A 243 7.62 -5.31 -18.71
N ARG A 244 7.57 -6.64 -18.60
CA ARG A 244 6.73 -7.47 -19.48
C ARG A 244 5.25 -7.15 -19.34
N THR A 245 4.77 -6.92 -18.12
CA THR A 245 3.37 -6.60 -17.84
C THR A 245 2.95 -5.28 -18.48
N VAL A 246 3.75 -4.22 -18.34
CA VAL A 246 3.33 -2.87 -18.79
C VAL A 246 3.68 -2.54 -20.23
N LEU A 247 4.58 -3.31 -20.86
CA LEU A 247 4.80 -3.20 -22.32
C LEU A 247 3.66 -3.84 -23.13
N ASP A 248 2.75 -4.57 -22.50
CA ASP A 248 1.46 -4.87 -23.08
C ASP A 248 0.53 -3.66 -22.87
N GLU A 249 0.28 -2.89 -23.94
CA GLU A 249 -0.58 -1.70 -23.93
C GLU A 249 -1.95 -1.99 -23.30
N ARG A 250 -2.48 -3.20 -23.47
CA ARG A 250 -3.78 -3.58 -22.93
C ARG A 250 -3.71 -3.69 -21.41
N LEU A 251 -2.62 -4.15 -20.82
CA LEU A 251 -2.47 -4.19 -19.36
C LEU A 251 -2.19 -2.79 -18.81
N HIS A 252 -1.36 -2.01 -19.48
CA HIS A 252 -1.06 -0.62 -19.10
C HIS A 252 -2.35 0.19 -18.88
N ASP A 253 -3.21 0.30 -19.90
CA ASP A 253 -4.40 1.15 -19.86
C ASP A 253 -5.34 0.83 -18.69
N THR A 254 -5.38 -0.44 -18.27
CA THR A 254 -6.27 -0.86 -17.17
C THR A 254 -5.85 -0.28 -15.82
N PHE A 255 -4.57 0.02 -15.59
CA PHE A 255 -4.13 0.62 -14.32
C PHE A 255 -4.65 2.06 -14.18
N GLY A 256 -4.57 2.86 -15.24
CA GLY A 256 -5.13 4.22 -15.26
C GLY A 256 -6.64 4.21 -15.03
N LEU A 257 -7.37 3.32 -15.71
CA LEU A 257 -8.81 3.15 -15.49
C LEU A 257 -9.11 2.75 -14.03
N LEU A 258 -8.39 1.77 -13.47
CA LEU A 258 -8.59 1.33 -12.09
C LEU A 258 -8.12 2.34 -11.04
N ARG A 259 -7.26 3.30 -11.39
CA ARG A 259 -6.92 4.43 -10.53
C ARG A 259 -8.04 5.48 -10.52
N HIS A 260 -8.58 5.81 -11.69
CA HIS A 260 -9.49 6.95 -11.86
C HIS A 260 -10.98 6.60 -11.83
N GLU A 261 -11.36 5.34 -12.02
CA GLU A 261 -12.74 4.92 -11.86
C GLU A 261 -13.21 5.11 -10.43
N HIS A 262 -14.31 5.88 -10.32
CA HIS A 262 -14.88 6.29 -9.05
C HIS A 262 -15.17 5.06 -8.19
N GLU A 263 -14.62 5.01 -6.98
CA GLU A 263 -14.86 3.92 -6.02
C GLU A 263 -16.35 3.64 -5.77
N LYS A 264 -17.20 4.63 -6.03
CA LYS A 264 -18.66 4.58 -5.87
C LYS A 264 -19.38 3.80 -6.98
N ASP A 265 -18.76 3.61 -8.14
CA ASP A 265 -19.30 2.76 -9.20
C ASP A 265 -18.61 1.39 -9.15
N HIS A 266 -19.05 0.57 -8.20
CA HIS A 266 -18.57 -0.80 -8.05
C HIS A 266 -18.81 -1.66 -9.30
N GLY A 267 -19.81 -1.33 -10.13
CA GLY A 267 -20.13 -2.08 -11.35
C GLY A 267 -19.06 -1.88 -12.43
N ALA A 268 -18.77 -0.62 -12.75
CA ALA A 268 -17.71 -0.25 -13.70
C ALA A 268 -16.35 -0.82 -13.27
N ARG A 269 -16.03 -0.64 -11.99
CA ARG A 269 -14.77 -1.12 -11.42
C ARG A 269 -14.59 -2.63 -11.49
N ASN A 270 -15.63 -3.38 -11.20
CA ASN A 270 -15.59 -4.84 -11.34
C ASN A 270 -15.44 -5.26 -12.80
N HIS A 271 -15.99 -4.49 -13.74
CA HIS A 271 -15.81 -4.74 -15.17
C HIS A 271 -14.35 -4.53 -15.59
N VAL A 272 -13.72 -3.42 -15.21
CA VAL A 272 -12.30 -3.19 -15.51
C VAL A 272 -11.38 -4.19 -14.81
N MET A 273 -11.68 -4.58 -13.57
CA MET A 273 -10.94 -5.66 -12.91
C MET A 273 -11.08 -7.01 -13.64
N ALA A 274 -12.29 -7.35 -14.11
CA ALA A 274 -12.49 -8.55 -14.91
C ALA A 274 -11.72 -8.48 -16.23
N GLU A 275 -11.59 -7.29 -16.81
CA GLU A 275 -10.79 -7.05 -17.99
C GLU A 275 -9.30 -7.27 -17.76
N LEU A 276 -8.77 -6.71 -16.66
CA LEU A 276 -7.40 -6.95 -16.25
C LEU A 276 -7.13 -8.45 -16.05
N ARG A 277 -8.05 -9.19 -15.40
CA ARG A 277 -7.93 -10.66 -15.24
C ARG A 277 -7.86 -11.37 -16.58
N ARG A 278 -8.78 -11.04 -17.48
CA ARG A 278 -8.86 -11.65 -18.81
C ARG A 278 -7.58 -11.41 -19.62
N ARG A 279 -7.10 -10.17 -19.66
CA ARG A 279 -5.85 -9.80 -20.34
C ARG A 279 -4.64 -10.48 -19.71
N ALA A 280 -4.58 -10.55 -18.38
CA ALA A 280 -3.53 -11.28 -17.69
C ALA A 280 -3.48 -12.74 -18.13
N VAL A 281 -4.63 -13.42 -18.24
CA VAL A 281 -4.70 -14.81 -18.76
C VAL A 281 -4.24 -14.91 -20.21
N GLU A 282 -4.64 -13.98 -21.08
CA GLU A 282 -4.22 -13.94 -22.48
C GLU A 282 -2.68 -13.79 -22.64
N THR A 283 -2.03 -13.13 -21.68
CA THR A 283 -0.56 -12.98 -21.63
C THR A 283 0.17 -14.13 -20.90
N GLY A 284 -0.55 -15.19 -20.52
CA GLY A 284 0.01 -16.37 -19.86
C GLY A 284 0.14 -16.27 -18.33
N LEU A 285 -0.42 -15.24 -17.70
CA LEU A 285 -0.55 -15.13 -16.25
C LEU A 285 -1.79 -15.91 -15.76
N GLN A 286 -1.92 -16.20 -14.47
CA GLN A 286 -3.05 -17.02 -14.02
C GLN A 286 -4.37 -16.26 -13.88
N GLY A 287 -4.37 -14.95 -13.65
CA GLY A 287 -5.57 -14.11 -13.49
C GLY A 287 -6.49 -14.45 -12.30
N GLY A 288 -6.13 -15.44 -11.47
CA GLY A 288 -6.93 -15.94 -10.34
C GLY A 288 -6.73 -15.21 -9.01
N TRP A 289 -6.81 -13.88 -9.01
CA TRP A 289 -6.78 -13.04 -7.80
C TRP A 289 -8.07 -12.25 -7.64
#